data_AF-A0A257MUH2-F1
#
_entry.id   AF-A0A257MUH2-F1
#
_cell.length_a   1.000
_cell.length_b   1.000
_cell.length_c   1.000
_cell.angle_alpha   90.00
_cell.angle_beta   90.00
_cell.angle_gamma   90.00
#
_symmetry.space_group_name_H-M   'P 1'
#
loop_
_entity.id
_entity.type
_entity.pdbx_description
1 polymer ?
#
loop_
_entity_poly.entity_id
_entity_poly.type
_entity_poly.pdbx_seq_one_letter_code
_entity_poly.pdbx_strand_id
1 'polypeptide(L)'
;MILKGLDCDLSPDLQILDSLNSCTTCAICTELCPAGVNPPRLIESGRRELVLKGVMTGQQKALAGNVLSSGNTFGAKDDRLSWLADRSHILEKAEFVYFVGCMNSYRYTKTAARTFALLHRFGATVLPAEKCCGSPLLRTGFDAHKLVEENSRQIREIGASTVITGCAGCYTTLKNSYSGDFKVKSVSDIAAFMIRPEI
;
A
#
# COMPACT_ATOMS: atom_id res chain seq x y z
N MET A 1 4.18 -14.04 25.55
CA MET A 1 3.04 -14.12 26.49
C MET A 1 1.79 -13.49 25.92
N ILE A 2 1.83 -12.22 25.44
CA ILE A 2 0.66 -11.54 24.83
C ILE A 2 0.12 -12.30 23.60
N LEU A 3 0.94 -12.56 22.57
CA LEU A 3 0.47 -13.22 21.35
C LEU A 3 -0.10 -14.62 21.61
N LYS A 4 0.63 -15.45 22.39
CA LYS A 4 0.13 -16.76 22.84
C LYS A 4 -1.18 -16.65 23.62
N GLY A 5 -1.37 -15.59 24.40
CA GLY A 5 -2.63 -15.34 25.10
C GLY A 5 -3.78 -15.02 24.14
N LEU A 6 -3.53 -14.24 23.09
CA LEU A 6 -4.50 -13.95 22.03
C LEU A 6 -4.87 -15.23 21.25
N ASP A 7 -3.89 -16.08 20.95
CA ASP A 7 -4.08 -17.37 20.28
C ASP A 7 -4.86 -18.38 21.15
N CYS A 8 -4.77 -18.27 22.48
CA CYS A 8 -5.50 -19.09 23.44
C CYS A 8 -6.82 -18.45 23.89
N ASP A 9 -7.40 -17.55 23.08
CA ASP A 9 -8.70 -16.91 23.31
C ASP A 9 -8.86 -16.10 24.60
N LEU A 10 -7.76 -15.63 25.20
CA LEU A 10 -7.85 -14.68 26.29
C LEU A 10 -8.38 -13.32 25.79
N SER A 11 -9.32 -12.74 26.55
CA SER A 11 -9.87 -11.42 26.25
C SER A 11 -8.80 -10.34 26.46
N PRO A 12 -8.43 -9.56 25.43
CA PRO A 12 -7.45 -8.49 25.58
C PRO A 12 -8.07 -7.31 26.31
N ASP A 13 -7.32 -6.71 27.23
CA ASP A 13 -7.66 -5.42 27.83
C ASP A 13 -7.17 -4.24 26.97
N LEU A 14 -7.51 -3.03 27.39
CA LEU A 14 -7.08 -1.80 26.71
C LEU A 14 -5.56 -1.64 26.73
N GLN A 15 -4.86 -2.15 27.75
CA GLN A 15 -3.40 -2.04 27.84
C GLN A 15 -2.72 -2.84 26.74
N ILE A 16 -3.25 -4.01 26.38
CA ILE A 16 -2.75 -4.81 25.27
C ILE A 16 -2.96 -4.08 23.93
N LEU A 17 -4.14 -3.49 23.72
CA LEU A 17 -4.44 -2.69 22.53
C LEU A 17 -3.45 -1.52 22.38
N ASP A 18 -3.25 -0.75 23.44
CA ASP A 18 -2.35 0.41 23.43
C ASP A 18 -0.89 -0.02 23.25
N SER A 19 -0.46 -1.09 23.93
CA SER A 19 0.90 -1.63 23.82
C SER A 19 1.21 -2.06 22.39
N LEU A 20 0.32 -2.82 21.75
CA LEU A 20 0.52 -3.25 20.37
C LEU A 20 0.46 -2.09 19.37
N ASN A 21 -0.32 -1.05 19.63
CA ASN A 21 -0.43 0.13 18.76
C ASN A 21 0.66 1.19 18.98
N SER A 22 1.41 1.13 20.09
CA SER A 22 2.56 2.01 20.34
C SER A 22 3.73 1.78 19.37
N CYS A 23 3.86 0.56 18.84
CA CYS A 23 4.93 0.21 17.93
C CYS A 23 4.77 0.91 16.57
N THR A 24 5.79 1.63 16.13
CA THR A 24 5.78 2.31 14.81
C THR A 24 6.15 1.40 13.65
N THR A 25 6.48 0.13 13.92
CA THR A 25 6.95 -0.85 12.92
C THR A 25 8.21 -0.40 12.16
N CYS A 26 9.10 0.38 12.80
CA CYS A 26 10.33 0.90 12.19
C CYS A 26 11.40 -0.17 11.89
N ALA A 27 11.25 -1.38 12.43
CA ALA A 27 12.12 -2.54 12.23
C ALA A 27 13.59 -2.41 12.72
N ILE A 28 13.94 -1.38 13.49
CA ILE A 28 15.29 -1.27 14.12
C ILE A 28 15.59 -2.51 14.98
N CYS A 29 14.59 -3.04 15.67
CA CYS A 29 14.72 -4.24 16.47
C CYS A 29 15.00 -5.50 15.64
N THR A 30 14.58 -5.57 14.37
CA THR A 30 14.89 -6.68 13.46
C THR A 30 16.36 -6.64 13.07
N GLU A 31 16.86 -5.46 12.68
CA GLU A 31 18.27 -5.28 12.25
C GLU A 31 19.27 -5.58 13.36
N LEU A 32 18.91 -5.28 14.62
CA LEU A 32 19.78 -5.52 15.77
C LEU A 32 19.63 -6.92 16.36
N CYS A 33 18.70 -7.75 15.89
CA CYS A 33 18.41 -9.03 16.53
C CYS A 33 19.43 -10.10 16.13
N PRO A 34 20.31 -10.58 17.05
CA PRO A 34 21.25 -11.64 16.74
C PRO A 34 20.57 -12.99 16.45
N ALA A 35 19.32 -13.15 16.88
CA ALA A 35 18.52 -14.36 16.67
C ALA A 35 17.68 -14.31 15.37
N GLY A 36 17.75 -13.23 14.59
CA GLY A 36 17.01 -13.09 13.33
C GLY A 36 15.48 -12.99 13.50
N VAL A 37 15.00 -12.59 14.67
CA VAL A 37 13.56 -12.39 14.92
C VAL A 37 13.08 -11.16 14.17
N ASN A 38 11.81 -11.17 13.74
CA ASN A 38 11.14 -10.02 13.14
C ASN A 38 9.99 -9.51 14.03
N PRO A 39 10.28 -8.72 15.08
CA PRO A 39 9.25 -8.21 15.98
C PRO A 39 8.13 -7.40 15.30
N PRO A 40 8.38 -6.54 14.28
CA PRO A 40 7.31 -5.84 13.58
C PRO A 40 6.24 -6.78 13.02
N ARG A 41 6.64 -7.92 12.42
CA ARG A 41 5.69 -8.91 11.92
C ARG A 41 4.86 -9.53 13.04
N LEU A 42 5.48 -9.82 14.18
CA LEU A 42 4.78 -10.32 15.36
C LEU A 42 3.76 -9.29 15.90
N ILE A 43 4.12 -8.01 15.89
CA ILE A 43 3.21 -6.92 16.27
C ILE A 43 2.02 -6.82 15.29
N GLU A 44 2.28 -6.85 13.98
CA GLU A 44 1.20 -6.82 12.97
C GLU A 44 0.27 -8.02 13.09
N SER A 45 0.80 -9.22 13.35
CA SER A 45 0.00 -10.41 13.68
C SER A 45 -0.83 -10.21 14.95
N GLY A 46 -0.27 -9.63 16.01
CA GLY A 46 -1.04 -9.31 17.22
C GLY A 46 -2.17 -8.32 16.95
N ARG A 47 -1.92 -7.27 16.15
CA ARG A 47 -2.97 -6.32 15.74
C ARG A 47 -4.06 -7.00 14.94
N ARG A 48 -3.70 -7.96 14.07
CA ARG A 48 -4.66 -8.78 13.33
C ARG A 48 -5.57 -9.57 14.27
N GLU A 49 -5.01 -10.25 15.27
CA GLU A 49 -5.79 -10.98 16.27
C GLU A 49 -6.74 -10.08 17.06
N LEU A 50 -6.29 -8.88 17.45
CA LEU A 50 -7.15 -7.90 18.11
C LEU A 50 -8.35 -7.51 17.22
N VAL A 51 -8.10 -7.20 15.94
CA VAL A 51 -9.17 -6.84 15.00
C VAL A 51 -10.14 -7.99 14.78
N LEU A 52 -9.65 -9.24 14.67
CA LEU A 52 -10.50 -10.44 14.55
C LEU A 52 -11.41 -10.62 15.77
N LYS A 53 -10.94 -10.26 16.96
CA LYS A 53 -11.71 -10.24 18.21
C LYS A 53 -12.59 -8.99 18.39
N GLY A 54 -12.64 -8.11 17.40
CA GLY A 54 -13.43 -6.88 17.45
C GLY A 54 -12.81 -5.76 18.29
N VAL A 55 -11.56 -5.89 18.71
CA VAL A 55 -10.86 -4.94 19.58
C VAL A 55 -9.97 -4.03 18.72
N MET A 56 -10.36 -2.76 18.62
CA MET A 56 -9.69 -1.76 17.80
C MET A 56 -10.01 -0.35 18.29
N THR A 57 -9.18 0.62 17.96
CA THR A 57 -9.46 2.04 18.24
C THR A 57 -10.54 2.58 17.29
N GLY A 58 -11.19 3.69 17.68
CA GLY A 58 -12.15 4.38 16.82
C GLY A 58 -11.52 4.86 15.50
N GLN A 59 -10.27 5.31 15.56
CA GLN A 59 -9.50 5.78 14.39
C GLN A 59 -9.19 4.63 13.42
N GLN A 60 -8.82 3.46 13.95
CA GLN A 60 -8.61 2.25 13.14
C GLN A 60 -9.90 1.83 12.43
N LYS A 61 -11.03 1.81 13.15
CA LYS A 61 -12.34 1.50 12.57
C LYS A 61 -12.75 2.50 11.48
N ALA A 62 -12.54 3.81 11.73
CA ALA A 62 -12.85 4.85 10.75
C ALA A 62 -11.99 4.75 9.49
N LEU A 63 -10.68 4.52 9.65
CA LEU A 63 -9.75 4.29 8.54
C LEU A 63 -10.18 3.07 7.71
N ALA A 64 -10.49 1.96 8.37
CA ALA A 64 -10.94 0.74 7.70
C ALA A 64 -12.25 0.97 6.94
N GLY A 65 -13.21 1.65 7.57
CA GLY A 65 -14.48 2.02 6.94
C GLY A 65 -14.28 2.87 5.68
N ASN A 66 -13.40 3.88 5.72
CA ASN A 66 -13.08 4.69 4.55
C ASN A 66 -12.51 3.84 3.42
N VAL A 67 -11.46 3.06 3.71
CA VAL A 67 -10.77 2.29 2.67
C VAL A 67 -11.68 1.23 2.06
N LEU A 68 -12.46 0.51 2.87
CA LEU A 68 -13.33 -0.57 2.39
C LEU A 68 -14.55 -0.05 1.61
N SER A 69 -15.05 1.14 1.94
CA SER A 69 -16.21 1.73 1.26
C SER A 69 -15.86 2.53 0.01
N SER A 70 -14.76 3.30 0.03
CA SER A 70 -14.41 4.22 -1.06
C SER A 70 -13.17 3.80 -1.84
N GLY A 71 -12.45 2.77 -1.39
CA GLY A 71 -11.18 2.36 -1.99
C GLY A 71 -10.03 3.34 -1.73
N ASN A 72 -10.17 4.30 -0.81
CA ASN A 72 -9.10 5.24 -0.44
C ASN A 72 -9.14 5.61 1.04
N THR A 73 -8.02 6.09 1.58
CA THR A 73 -7.87 6.38 3.02
C THR A 73 -8.73 7.54 3.53
N PHE A 74 -9.27 8.37 2.65
CA PHE A 74 -9.98 9.60 3.00
C PHE A 74 -11.50 9.48 2.94
N GLY A 75 -12.05 8.36 2.45
CA GLY A 75 -13.49 8.26 2.17
C GLY A 75 -13.93 9.16 1.01
N ALA A 76 -12.99 9.68 0.22
CA ALA A 76 -13.26 10.64 -0.85
C ALA A 76 -14.03 9.96 -1.99
N LYS A 77 -15.03 10.66 -2.53
CA LYS A 77 -15.83 10.22 -3.68
C LYS A 77 -15.43 10.93 -4.99
N ASP A 78 -14.54 11.92 -4.88
CA ASP A 78 -14.03 12.68 -6.02
C ASP A 78 -13.27 11.78 -6.98
N ASP A 79 -13.18 12.24 -8.23
CA ASP A 79 -12.36 11.60 -9.24
C ASP A 79 -10.88 11.61 -8.84
N ARG A 80 -10.34 10.42 -8.61
CA ARG A 80 -8.94 10.18 -8.21
C ARG A 80 -7.91 10.56 -9.26
N LEU A 81 -8.34 10.74 -10.51
CA LEU A 81 -7.52 11.16 -11.64
C LEU A 81 -7.85 12.60 -12.06
N SER A 82 -8.56 13.38 -11.24
CA SER A 82 -8.83 14.81 -11.49
C SER A 82 -7.56 15.65 -11.73
N TRP A 83 -6.40 15.18 -11.27
CA TRP A 83 -5.10 15.80 -11.51
C TRP A 83 -4.53 15.52 -12.91
N LEU A 84 -5.08 14.54 -13.65
CA LEU A 84 -4.68 14.20 -15.01
C LEU A 84 -5.55 14.95 -16.01
N ALA A 85 -4.99 16.02 -16.59
CA ALA A 85 -5.69 16.91 -17.51
C ALA A 85 -6.10 16.24 -18.84
N ASP A 86 -5.25 15.35 -19.37
CA ASP A 86 -5.50 14.61 -20.61
C ASP A 86 -5.64 13.11 -20.32
N ARG A 87 -6.86 12.60 -20.49
CA ARG A 87 -7.19 11.19 -20.24
C ARG A 87 -6.73 10.27 -21.38
N SER A 88 -6.34 10.79 -22.54
CA SER A 88 -5.76 9.99 -23.62
C SER A 88 -4.41 9.37 -23.21
N HIS A 89 -3.75 9.91 -22.17
CA HIS A 89 -2.53 9.34 -21.61
C HIS A 89 -2.76 8.06 -20.79
N ILE A 90 -4.01 7.65 -20.55
CA ILE A 90 -4.34 6.36 -19.94
C ILE A 90 -4.35 5.31 -21.05
N LEU A 91 -3.22 4.63 -21.20
CA LEU A 91 -3.02 3.59 -22.21
C LEU A 91 -3.69 2.28 -21.79
N GLU A 92 -4.27 1.56 -22.74
CA GLU A 92 -4.83 0.22 -22.53
C GLU A 92 -3.74 -0.83 -22.24
N LYS A 93 -2.56 -0.64 -22.83
CA LYS A 93 -1.38 -1.49 -22.64
C LYS A 93 -0.15 -0.64 -22.40
N ALA A 94 0.68 -1.04 -21.44
CA ALA A 94 1.94 -0.38 -21.14
C ALA A 94 2.86 -1.33 -20.37
N GLU A 95 4.17 -1.23 -20.60
CA GLU A 95 5.16 -1.96 -19.83
C GLU A 95 5.23 -1.45 -18.37
N PHE A 96 5.05 -0.14 -18.19
CA PHE A 96 5.16 0.53 -16.90
C PHE A 96 3.81 1.08 -16.43
N VAL A 97 3.49 0.85 -15.15
CA VAL A 97 2.34 1.48 -14.47
C VAL A 97 2.84 2.34 -13.32
N TYR A 98 2.42 3.61 -13.29
CA TYR A 98 2.57 4.46 -12.12
C TYR A 98 1.41 4.22 -11.15
N PHE A 99 1.69 3.54 -10.05
CA PHE A 99 0.76 3.37 -8.93
C PHE A 99 0.77 4.63 -8.07
N VAL A 100 -0.28 5.44 -8.21
CA VAL A 100 -0.29 6.83 -7.75
C VAL A 100 -0.46 6.91 -6.24
N GLY A 101 -1.34 6.07 -5.69
CA GLY A 101 -1.67 6.00 -4.27
C GLY A 101 -2.58 7.12 -3.79
N CYS A 102 -3.20 6.92 -2.63
CA CYS A 102 -4.23 7.83 -2.11
C CYS A 102 -3.73 9.26 -1.87
N MET A 103 -2.54 9.44 -1.27
CA MET A 103 -2.02 10.77 -0.96
C MET A 103 -1.83 11.62 -2.22
N ASN A 104 -1.21 11.07 -3.26
CA ASN A 104 -0.94 11.81 -4.50
C ASN A 104 -2.23 12.08 -5.29
N SER A 105 -3.15 11.11 -5.34
CA SER A 105 -4.44 11.29 -6.02
C SER A 105 -5.32 12.38 -5.40
N TYR A 106 -5.31 12.55 -4.07
CA TYR A 106 -6.29 13.39 -3.38
C TYR A 106 -5.72 14.59 -2.60
N ARG A 107 -4.42 14.60 -2.27
CA ARG A 107 -3.79 15.65 -1.45
C ARG A 107 -2.61 16.32 -2.15
N TYR A 108 -1.79 15.56 -2.86
CA TYR A 108 -0.61 16.05 -3.56
C TYR A 108 -0.75 15.92 -5.08
N THR A 109 -1.87 16.43 -5.61
CA THR A 109 -2.25 16.33 -7.03
C THR A 109 -1.21 16.93 -7.97
N LYS A 110 -0.57 18.04 -7.59
CA LYS A 110 0.54 18.63 -8.37
C LYS A 110 1.74 17.69 -8.47
N THR A 111 2.06 16.97 -7.40
CA THR A 111 3.13 15.96 -7.39
C THR A 111 2.74 14.77 -8.26
N ALA A 112 1.48 14.32 -8.19
CA ALA A 112 0.95 13.26 -9.05
C ALA A 112 1.12 13.61 -10.54
N ALA A 113 0.63 14.80 -10.95
CA ALA A 113 0.67 15.25 -12.33
C ALA A 113 2.10 15.40 -12.86
N ARG A 114 3.01 16.02 -12.09
CA ARG A 114 4.41 16.19 -12.50
C ARG A 114 5.18 14.87 -12.60
N THR A 115 4.96 13.97 -11.63
CA THR A 115 5.60 12.66 -11.64
C THR A 115 5.12 11.83 -12.83
N PHE A 116 3.80 11.81 -13.08
CA PHE A 116 3.22 11.11 -14.22
C PHE A 116 3.68 11.71 -15.55
N ALA A 117 3.72 13.04 -15.69
CA ALA A 117 4.20 13.70 -16.90
C ALA A 117 5.65 13.30 -17.26
N LEU A 118 6.50 13.05 -16.27
CA LEU A 118 7.83 12.52 -16.50
C LEU A 118 7.78 11.04 -16.93
N LEU A 119 7.10 10.20 -16.15
CA LEU A 119 7.02 8.76 -16.38
C LEU A 119 6.36 8.40 -17.71
N HIS A 120 5.34 9.15 -18.12
CA HIS A 120 4.59 8.92 -19.35
C HIS A 120 5.47 9.08 -20.61
N ARG A 121 6.48 9.97 -20.56
CA ARG A 121 7.44 10.15 -21.67
C ARG A 121 8.28 8.90 -21.94
N PHE A 122 8.30 7.97 -21.01
CA PHE A 122 8.96 6.66 -21.12
C PHE A 122 7.96 5.51 -21.21
N GLY A 123 6.72 5.80 -21.62
CA GLY A 123 5.70 4.77 -21.88
C GLY A 123 4.94 4.29 -20.64
N ALA A 124 5.02 4.98 -19.50
CA ALA A 124 4.19 4.64 -18.35
C ALA A 124 2.73 5.09 -18.50
N THR A 125 1.81 4.27 -18.00
CA THR A 125 0.39 4.60 -17.82
C THR A 125 0.01 4.64 -16.33
N VAL A 126 -1.26 4.88 -16.02
CA VAL A 126 -1.84 4.76 -14.67
C VAL A 126 -2.99 3.76 -14.68
N LEU A 127 -3.33 3.23 -13.50
CA LEU A 127 -4.52 2.39 -13.33
C LEU A 127 -5.79 3.26 -13.30
N PRO A 128 -6.78 3.02 -14.17
CA PRO A 128 -7.97 3.87 -14.28
C PRO A 128 -8.81 3.85 -13.00
N ALA A 129 -8.88 2.69 -12.33
CA ALA A 129 -9.71 2.48 -11.15
C ALA A 129 -8.91 1.96 -9.94
N GLU A 130 -7.61 2.32 -9.84
CA GLU A 130 -6.78 1.85 -8.72
C GLU A 130 -7.45 2.10 -7.36
N LYS A 131 -7.34 1.11 -6.49
CA LYS A 131 -7.77 1.14 -5.10
C LYS A 131 -6.56 1.37 -4.21
N CYS A 132 -6.81 1.69 -2.93
CA CYS A 132 -5.77 1.76 -1.92
C CYS A 132 -4.88 0.51 -1.98
N CYS A 133 -3.57 0.69 -1.83
CA CYS A 133 -2.60 -0.41 -1.85
C CYS A 133 -2.81 -1.44 -0.72
N GLY A 134 -3.62 -1.12 0.30
CA GLY A 134 -3.88 -1.99 1.45
C GLY A 134 -2.95 -1.76 2.64
N SER A 135 -1.85 -1.02 2.46
CA SER A 135 -0.86 -0.75 3.52
C SER A 135 -1.47 -0.30 4.86
N PRO A 136 -2.41 0.66 4.90
CA PRO A 136 -2.98 1.12 6.17
C PRO A 136 -3.82 0.05 6.87
N LEU A 137 -4.53 -0.79 6.11
CA LEU A 137 -5.35 -1.88 6.65
C LEU A 137 -4.46 -2.96 7.26
N LEU A 138 -3.48 -3.44 6.49
CA LEU A 138 -2.58 -4.52 6.91
C LEU A 138 -1.81 -4.14 8.19
N ARG A 139 -1.27 -2.91 8.25
CA ARG A 139 -0.52 -2.41 9.42
C ARG A 139 -1.36 -2.24 10.68
N THR A 140 -2.68 -2.13 10.52
CA THR A 140 -3.64 -1.96 11.62
C THR A 140 -4.45 -3.22 11.90
N GLY A 141 -4.11 -4.35 11.28
CA GLY A 141 -4.73 -5.65 11.55
C GLY A 141 -5.98 -5.98 10.70
N PHE A 142 -6.36 -5.12 9.76
CA PHE A 142 -7.48 -5.37 8.85
C PHE A 142 -7.04 -6.13 7.60
N ASP A 143 -8.01 -6.82 6.98
CA ASP A 143 -7.80 -7.48 5.70
C ASP A 143 -7.81 -6.48 4.54
N ALA A 144 -6.93 -6.71 3.56
CA ALA A 144 -6.83 -5.92 2.35
C ALA A 144 -6.94 -6.75 1.06
N HIS A 145 -7.23 -8.06 1.15
CA HIS A 145 -7.17 -9.01 0.03
C HIS A 145 -7.91 -8.50 -1.20
N LYS A 146 -9.17 -8.04 -1.04
CA LYS A 146 -9.99 -7.56 -2.16
C LYS A 146 -9.37 -6.37 -2.90
N LEU A 147 -8.71 -5.46 -2.18
CA LEU A 147 -8.07 -4.27 -2.77
C LEU A 147 -6.80 -4.68 -3.55
N VAL A 148 -6.04 -5.61 -2.97
CA VAL A 148 -4.84 -6.18 -3.59
C VAL A 148 -5.20 -6.92 -4.87
N GLU A 149 -6.22 -7.77 -4.83
CA GLU A 149 -6.70 -8.55 -5.96
C GLU A 149 -7.18 -7.66 -7.10
N GLU A 150 -8.00 -6.65 -6.81
CA GLU A 150 -8.53 -5.72 -7.79
C GLU A 150 -7.43 -4.90 -8.47
N ASN A 151 -6.47 -4.40 -7.69
CA ASN A 151 -5.32 -3.70 -8.26
C ASN A 151 -4.44 -4.64 -9.10
N SER A 152 -4.21 -5.87 -8.63
CA SER A 152 -3.42 -6.88 -9.35
C SER A 152 -4.08 -7.27 -10.68
N ARG A 153 -5.42 -7.36 -10.69
CA ARG A 153 -6.21 -7.60 -11.91
C ARG A 153 -5.98 -6.48 -12.93
N GLN A 154 -6.13 -5.22 -12.52
CA GLN A 154 -5.90 -4.07 -13.41
C GLN A 154 -4.46 -4.03 -13.95
N ILE A 155 -3.45 -4.31 -13.11
CA ILE A 155 -2.04 -4.34 -13.52
C ILE A 155 -1.82 -5.42 -14.59
N ARG A 156 -2.37 -6.62 -14.40
CA ARG A 156 -2.30 -7.72 -15.39
C ARG A 156 -3.04 -7.40 -16.69
N GLU A 157 -4.20 -6.76 -16.59
CA GLU A 157 -4.98 -6.36 -17.77
C GLU A 157 -4.23 -5.33 -18.62
N ILE A 158 -3.50 -4.40 -18.01
CA ILE A 158 -2.59 -3.48 -18.72
C ILE A 158 -1.37 -4.21 -19.31
N GLY A 159 -1.01 -5.38 -18.76
CA GLY A 159 0.18 -6.13 -19.18
C GLY A 159 1.49 -5.53 -18.69
N ALA A 160 1.45 -4.79 -17.57
CA ALA A 160 2.63 -4.11 -17.04
C ALA A 160 3.59 -5.08 -16.36
N SER A 161 4.86 -5.04 -16.77
CA SER A 161 5.95 -5.81 -16.16
C SER A 161 6.56 -5.09 -14.95
N THR A 162 6.34 -3.78 -14.84
CA THR A 162 6.91 -2.94 -13.78
C THR A 162 5.88 -1.95 -13.23
N VAL A 163 5.74 -1.94 -11.91
CA VAL A 163 4.91 -0.98 -11.16
C VAL A 163 5.81 0.01 -10.44
N ILE A 164 5.64 1.29 -10.73
CA ILE A 164 6.41 2.41 -10.18
C ILE A 164 5.54 3.13 -9.15
N THR A 165 6.07 3.49 -7.99
CA THR A 165 5.34 4.32 -7.01
C THR A 165 6.25 5.26 -6.26
N GLY A 166 5.74 6.44 -5.90
CA GLY A 166 6.45 7.41 -5.06
C GLY A 166 6.17 7.24 -3.56
N CYS A 167 5.26 6.34 -3.18
CA CYS A 167 4.86 6.15 -1.80
C CYS A 167 5.56 4.92 -1.20
N ALA A 168 6.37 5.11 -0.16
CA ALA A 168 7.05 4.00 0.53
C ALA A 168 6.10 2.92 1.09
N GLY A 169 4.92 3.33 1.57
CA GLY A 169 3.88 2.40 2.02
C GLY A 169 3.32 1.55 0.87
N CYS A 170 3.01 2.19 -0.27
CA CYS A 170 2.59 1.46 -1.48
C CYS A 170 3.70 0.54 -1.97
N TYR A 171 4.95 1.03 -2.05
CA TYR A 171 6.11 0.24 -2.48
C TYR A 171 6.25 -1.04 -1.67
N THR A 172 6.21 -0.93 -0.34
CA THR A 172 6.37 -2.07 0.57
C THR A 172 5.24 -3.08 0.40
N THR A 173 3.99 -2.60 0.32
CA THR A 173 2.83 -3.48 0.19
C THR A 173 2.72 -4.12 -1.19
N LEU A 174 2.98 -3.37 -2.27
CA LEU A 174 3.07 -3.90 -3.63
C LEU A 174 4.14 -5.00 -3.71
N LYS A 175 5.29 -4.81 -3.07
CA LYS A 175 6.39 -5.78 -3.11
C LYS A 175 6.12 -7.04 -2.29
N ASN A 176 5.47 -6.92 -1.13
CA ASN A 176 5.38 -7.99 -0.14
C ASN A 176 4.01 -8.65 -0.03
N SER A 177 2.96 -8.02 -0.58
CA SER A 177 1.58 -8.48 -0.40
C SER A 177 0.85 -8.75 -1.72
N TYR A 178 1.39 -8.30 -2.86
CA TYR A 178 0.80 -8.59 -4.16
C TYR A 178 1.47 -9.83 -4.75
N SER A 179 0.67 -10.77 -5.22
CA SER A 179 1.13 -11.93 -5.99
C SER A 179 1.05 -11.59 -7.48
N GLY A 180 2.19 -11.27 -8.08
CA GLY A 180 2.26 -11.00 -9.51
C GLY A 180 3.69 -10.99 -10.04
N ASP A 181 3.82 -11.33 -11.32
CA ASP A 181 5.09 -11.34 -12.06
C ASP A 181 5.44 -9.93 -12.55
N PHE A 182 5.44 -8.95 -11.64
CA PHE A 182 5.86 -7.59 -11.93
C PHE A 182 6.90 -7.09 -10.93
N LYS A 183 7.81 -6.25 -11.41
CA LYS A 183 8.83 -5.60 -10.58
C LYS A 183 8.22 -4.36 -9.93
N VAL A 184 8.54 -4.11 -8.66
CA VAL A 184 8.14 -2.88 -7.96
C VAL A 184 9.34 -1.93 -7.86
N LYS A 185 9.18 -0.70 -8.33
CA LYS A 185 10.21 0.34 -8.34
C LYS A 185 9.73 1.60 -7.62
N SER A 186 10.67 2.26 -6.93
CA SER A 186 10.43 3.61 -6.44
C SER A 186 10.55 4.61 -7.58
N VAL A 187 9.83 5.72 -7.51
CA VAL A 187 10.10 6.90 -8.36
C VAL A 187 11.56 7.36 -8.24
N SER A 188 12.19 7.16 -7.08
CA SER A 188 13.61 7.47 -6.90
C SER A 188 14.55 6.58 -7.73
N ASP A 189 14.09 5.39 -8.15
CA ASP A 189 14.91 4.46 -8.94
C ASP A 189 14.94 4.84 -10.43
N ILE A 190 14.11 5.79 -10.90
CA ILE A 190 13.90 6.14 -12.32
C ILE A 190 15.21 6.33 -13.08
N ALA A 191 16.18 7.04 -12.50
CA ALA A 191 17.46 7.29 -13.17
C ALA A 191 18.28 6.01 -13.43
N ALA A 192 18.11 4.98 -12.60
CA ALA A 192 18.85 3.74 -12.73
C ALA A 192 18.30 2.83 -13.85
N PHE A 193 17.00 2.90 -14.17
CA PHE A 193 16.37 1.98 -15.12
C PHE A 193 15.72 2.63 -16.35
N MET A 194 15.43 3.94 -16.34
CA MET A 194 14.81 4.64 -17.48
C MET A 194 15.80 5.52 -18.25
N ILE A 195 17.00 5.77 -17.66
CA ILE A 195 18.06 6.60 -18.27
C ILE A 195 19.24 5.74 -18.74
N ARG A 196 19.23 4.42 -18.53
CA ARG A 196 20.19 3.54 -19.23
C ARG A 196 19.59 3.24 -20.60
N PRO A 197 20.12 3.82 -21.69
CA PRO A 197 19.90 3.19 -22.99
C PRO A 197 20.60 1.83 -22.92
N GLU A 198 19.94 0.82 -23.45
CA GLU A 198 20.58 -0.46 -23.74
C GLU A 198 21.92 -0.19 -24.45
N ILE A 199 23.02 -0.64 -23.82
CA ILE A 199 24.32 -0.81 -24.46
C ILE A 199 24.35 -2.25 -24.95
#